data_AF-A0A3C0T6R8-F1
#
_entry.id   AF-A0A3C0T6R8-F1
#
_cell.length_a   1.000
_cell.length_b   1.000
_cell.length_c   1.000
_cell.angle_alpha   90.00
_cell.angle_beta   90.00
_cell.angle_gamma   90.00
#
_symmetry.space_group_name_H-M   'P 1'
#
loop_
_entity.id
_entity.type
_entity.pdbx_description
1 polymer ?
#
loop_
_entity_poly.entity_id
_entity_poly.type
_entity_poly.pdbx_seq_one_letter_code
_entity_poly.pdbx_strand_id
1 'polypeptide(L)'
;MAEYTLCAVYHRMIASQLSREQQLDDLADIEKEKMQDMITLAKSAANEEHGIEFGSEAFLDEWRYHIGQMEKRIDRNYANMYRLKYRYREHCQKVAARVASNKETAKESTR
;
A
#
# COMPACT_ATOMS: atom_id res chain seq x y z
N MET A 1 7.88 8.74 -0.76
CA MET A 1 7.87 7.25 -0.70
C MET A 1 6.96 6.68 0.40
N ALA A 2 7.12 7.09 1.68
CA ALA A 2 6.52 6.42 2.85
C ALA A 2 5.00 6.19 2.81
N GLU A 3 4.19 7.18 2.38
CA GLU A 3 2.73 7.02 2.32
C GLU A 3 2.29 5.89 1.36
N TYR A 4 2.97 5.74 0.22
CA TYR A 4 2.71 4.66 -0.72
C TYR A 4 3.08 3.30 -0.11
N THR A 5 4.25 3.21 0.53
CA THR A 5 4.69 1.99 1.21
C THR A 5 3.72 1.60 2.33
N LEU A 6 3.27 2.56 3.14
CA LEU A 6 2.27 2.35 4.19
C LEU A 6 0.99 1.76 3.62
N CYS A 7 0.46 2.35 2.55
CA CYS A 7 -0.78 1.88 1.96
C CYS A 7 -0.64 0.54 1.23
N ALA A 8 0.52 0.28 0.61
CA ALA A 8 0.82 -1.03 0.07
C ALA A 8 0.82 -2.12 1.15
N VAL A 9 1.46 -1.87 2.29
CA VAL A 9 1.46 -2.81 3.42
C VAL A 9 0.05 -2.98 4.00
N TYR A 10 -0.73 -1.90 4.13
CA TYR A 10 -2.13 -1.99 4.55
C TYR A 10 -2.92 -2.94 3.64
N HIS A 11 -2.89 -2.72 2.32
CA HIS A 11 -3.59 -3.55 1.35
C HIS A 11 -3.09 -5.01 1.35
N ARG A 12 -1.78 -5.25 1.53
CA ARG A 12 -1.22 -6.60 1.73
C ARG A 12 -1.86 -7.31 2.92
N MET A 13 -1.99 -6.61 4.05
CA MET A 13 -2.56 -7.17 5.28
C MET A 13 -4.05 -7.50 5.09
N ILE A 14 -4.81 -6.61 4.43
CA ILE A 14 -6.22 -6.85 4.10
C ILE A 14 -6.34 -8.05 3.15
N ALA A 15 -5.59 -8.09 2.06
CA ALA A 15 -5.60 -9.21 1.12
C ALA A 15 -5.27 -10.54 1.81
N SER A 16 -4.27 -10.54 2.70
CA SER A 16 -3.87 -11.73 3.47
C SER A 16 -4.96 -12.20 4.45
N GLN A 17 -5.76 -11.28 4.99
CA GLN A 17 -6.94 -11.64 5.80
C GLN A 17 -8.03 -12.25 4.92
N LEU A 18 -8.35 -11.58 3.80
CA LEU A 18 -9.42 -12.01 2.90
C LEU A 18 -9.13 -13.39 2.29
N SER A 19 -7.89 -13.67 1.88
CA SER A 19 -7.49 -14.99 1.37
C SER A 19 -7.58 -16.12 2.40
N ARG A 20 -7.75 -15.81 3.70
CA ARG A 20 -8.00 -16.82 4.74
C ARG A 20 -9.49 -17.07 4.97
N GLU A 21 -10.34 -16.16 4.53
CA GLU A 21 -11.79 -16.24 4.66
C GLU A 21 -12.36 -16.94 3.41
N GLN A 22 -13.23 -17.93 3.60
CA GLN A 22 -13.80 -18.66 2.47
C GLN A 22 -14.64 -17.70 1.60
N GLN A 23 -14.55 -17.85 0.27
CA GLN A 23 -15.36 -17.13 -0.73
C GLN A 23 -15.05 -15.63 -0.90
N LEU A 24 -13.93 -15.12 -0.40
CA LEU A 24 -13.53 -13.71 -0.56
C LEU A 24 -12.31 -13.51 -1.49
N ASP A 25 -12.04 -14.47 -2.37
CA ASP A 25 -10.85 -14.46 -3.25
C ASP A 25 -10.84 -13.23 -4.18
N ASP A 26 -11.99 -12.90 -4.79
CA ASP A 26 -12.11 -11.71 -5.66
C ASP A 26 -11.77 -10.40 -4.91
N LEU A 27 -12.19 -10.29 -3.64
CA LEU A 27 -11.86 -9.13 -2.81
C LEU A 27 -10.38 -9.13 -2.43
N ALA A 28 -9.80 -10.30 -2.17
CA ALA A 28 -8.38 -10.42 -1.91
C ALA A 28 -7.56 -9.97 -3.12
N ASP A 29 -7.98 -10.34 -4.32
CA ASP A 29 -7.31 -9.97 -5.57
C ASP A 29 -7.40 -8.47 -5.85
N ILE A 30 -8.57 -7.85 -5.64
CA ILE A 30 -8.72 -6.39 -5.69
C ILE A 30 -7.75 -5.68 -4.72
N GLU A 31 -7.59 -6.21 -3.50
CA GLU A 31 -6.66 -5.63 -2.53
C GLU A 31 -5.18 -5.90 -2.91
N LYS A 32 -4.87 -7.01 -3.59
CA LYS A 32 -3.53 -7.26 -4.16
C LYS A 32 -3.20 -6.29 -5.28
N GLU A 33 -4.15 -5.96 -6.15
CA GLU A 33 -3.97 -4.96 -7.22
C GLU A 33 -3.64 -3.59 -6.62
N LYS A 34 -4.43 -3.14 -5.63
CA LYS A 34 -4.14 -1.89 -4.90
C LYS A 34 -2.77 -1.90 -4.23
N MET A 35 -2.38 -3.03 -3.65
CA MET A 35 -1.03 -3.20 -3.09
C MET A 35 0.04 -3.01 -4.18
N GLN A 36 -0.10 -3.65 -5.34
CA GLN A 36 0.87 -3.58 -6.45
C GLN A 36 1.00 -2.16 -7.02
N ASP A 37 -0.12 -1.45 -7.17
CA ASP A 37 -0.13 -0.04 -7.58
C ASP A 37 0.69 0.83 -6.62
N MET A 38 0.46 0.66 -5.31
CA MET A 38 1.18 1.41 -4.29
C MET A 38 2.66 1.01 -4.20
N ILE A 39 3.02 -0.26 -4.42
CA ILE A 39 4.42 -0.69 -4.52
C ILE A 39 5.11 0.01 -5.69
N THR A 40 4.46 0.10 -6.84
CA THR A 40 5.02 0.73 -8.04
C THR A 40 5.32 2.21 -7.78
N LEU A 41 4.37 2.93 -7.18
CA LEU A 41 4.54 4.32 -6.79
C LEU A 41 5.62 4.49 -5.72
N ALA A 42 5.67 3.60 -4.72
CA ALA A 42 6.68 3.64 -3.67
C ALA A 42 8.09 3.46 -4.24
N LYS A 43 8.28 2.52 -5.16
CA LYS A 43 9.57 2.29 -5.83
C LYS A 43 9.98 3.46 -6.74
N SER A 44 9.05 4.06 -7.48
CA SER A 44 9.34 5.28 -8.26
C SER A 44 9.80 6.40 -7.35
N ALA A 45 9.04 6.69 -6.29
CA ALA A 45 9.39 7.71 -5.32
C ALA A 45 10.73 7.43 -4.62
N ALA A 46 11.03 6.17 -4.30
CA ALA A 46 12.31 5.78 -3.72
C ALA A 46 13.48 6.05 -4.68
N ASN A 47 13.32 5.74 -5.96
CA ASN A 47 14.33 6.04 -6.98
C ASN A 47 14.48 7.55 -7.22
N GLU A 48 13.40 8.32 -7.13
CA GLU A 48 13.44 9.79 -7.23
C GLU A 48 14.15 10.43 -6.02
N GLU A 49 13.90 9.91 -4.81
CA GLU A 49 14.44 10.44 -3.54
C GLU A 49 15.90 10.00 -3.31
N HIS A 50 16.26 8.76 -3.67
CA HIS A 50 17.54 8.14 -3.30
C HIS A 50 18.40 7.72 -4.51
N GLY A 51 17.91 7.91 -5.74
CA GLY A 51 18.55 7.41 -6.95
C GLY A 51 18.25 5.93 -7.22
N ILE A 52 18.42 5.49 -8.48
CA ILE A 52 18.11 4.12 -8.91
C ILE A 52 18.96 3.07 -8.18
N GLU A 53 20.19 3.41 -7.82
CA GLU A 53 21.13 2.51 -7.13
C GLU A 53 20.66 2.16 -5.72
N PHE A 54 20.14 3.14 -4.96
CA PHE A 54 19.76 2.96 -3.55
C PHE A 54 18.25 2.88 -3.32
N GLY A 55 17.43 3.26 -4.30
CA GLY A 55 15.97 3.32 -4.15
C GLY A 55 15.32 1.98 -3.80
N SER A 56 15.87 0.86 -4.31
CA SER A 56 15.38 -0.47 -3.96
C SER A 56 15.59 -0.80 -2.48
N GLU A 57 16.77 -0.47 -1.92
CA GLU A 57 17.08 -0.69 -0.50
C GLU A 57 16.22 0.22 0.38
N ALA A 58 16.12 1.50 0.04
CA ALA A 58 15.26 2.46 0.74
C ALA A 58 13.79 2.01 0.79
N PHE A 59 13.25 1.53 -0.33
CA PHE A 59 11.90 0.96 -0.39
C PHE A 59 11.76 -0.26 0.53
N LEU A 60 12.72 -1.20 0.50
CA LEU A 60 12.67 -2.42 1.31
C LEU A 60 12.72 -2.13 2.81
N ASP A 61 13.52 -1.15 3.23
CA ASP A 61 13.62 -0.75 4.62
C ASP A 61 12.32 -0.11 5.12
N GLU A 62 11.74 0.81 4.35
CA GLU A 62 10.44 1.40 4.67
C GLU A 62 9.32 0.34 4.70
N TRP A 63 9.36 -0.62 3.78
CA TRP A 63 8.41 -1.73 3.71
C TRP A 63 8.49 -2.63 4.95
N ARG A 64 9.70 -3.03 5.35
CA ARG A 64 9.95 -3.83 6.57
C ARG A 64 9.49 -3.08 7.81
N TYR A 65 9.77 -1.78 7.89
CA TYR A 65 9.31 -0.92 8.97
C TYR A 65 7.78 -0.96 9.07
N HIS A 66 7.05 -0.68 7.99
CA HIS A 66 5.59 -0.63 8.03
C HIS A 66 4.93 -1.99 8.31
N ILE A 67 5.45 -3.10 7.75
CA ILE A 67 4.98 -4.44 8.11
C ILE A 67 5.12 -4.65 9.62
N GLY A 68 6.31 -4.41 10.17
CA GLY A 68 6.55 -4.61 11.60
C GLY A 68 5.65 -3.74 12.48
N GLN A 69 5.37 -2.50 12.08
CA GLN A 69 4.45 -1.62 12.80
C GLN A 69 3.00 -2.10 12.72
N MET A 70 2.51 -2.53 11.55
CA MET A 70 1.12 -2.98 11.39
C MET A 70 0.87 -4.32 12.09
N GLU A 71 1.83 -5.25 12.01
CA GLU A 71 1.78 -6.52 12.75
C GLU A 71 1.69 -6.28 14.26
N LYS A 72 2.52 -5.39 14.81
CA LYS A 72 2.44 -5.01 16.24
C LYS A 72 1.08 -4.42 16.60
N ARG A 73 0.50 -3.58 15.74
CA ARG A 73 -0.79 -2.90 16.00
C ARG A 73 -1.98 -3.85 16.05
N ILE A 74 -1.93 -4.96 15.32
CA ILE A 74 -2.94 -6.02 15.41
C ILE A 74 -2.59 -7.10 16.43
N ASP A 75 -1.50 -6.92 17.17
CA ASP A 75 -0.96 -7.94 18.09
C ASP A 75 -0.69 -9.28 17.38
N ARG A 76 -0.22 -9.20 16.12
CA ARG A 76 -0.04 -10.33 15.19
C ARG A 76 -1.28 -11.22 15.03
N ASN A 77 -2.44 -10.74 15.46
CA ASN A 77 -3.70 -11.44 15.39
C ASN A 77 -4.52 -10.84 14.24
N TYR A 78 -4.62 -11.61 13.17
CA TYR A 78 -5.34 -11.25 11.96
C TYR A 78 -6.85 -11.04 12.21
N ALA A 79 -7.45 -11.62 13.26
CA ALA A 79 -8.82 -11.28 13.67
C ALA A 79 -8.97 -9.81 14.12
N ASN A 80 -7.89 -9.13 14.51
CA ASN A 80 -7.89 -7.72 14.87
C ASN A 80 -7.79 -6.78 13.64
N MET A 81 -8.05 -7.27 12.43
CA MET A 81 -7.94 -6.49 11.19
C MET A 81 -8.78 -5.20 11.20
N TYR A 82 -9.88 -5.17 11.97
CA TYR A 82 -10.69 -3.96 12.17
C TYR A 82 -9.85 -2.76 12.67
N ARG A 83 -8.80 -2.99 13.47
CA ARG A 83 -7.90 -1.94 13.97
C ARG A 83 -7.11 -1.28 12.85
N LEU A 84 -6.64 -2.07 11.87
CA LEU A 84 -5.96 -1.55 10.69
C LEU A 84 -6.94 -0.78 9.80
N LYS A 85 -8.12 -1.35 9.54
CA LYS A 85 -9.16 -0.69 8.74
C LYS A 85 -9.54 0.67 9.34
N TYR A 86 -9.80 0.74 10.65
CA TYR A 86 -10.13 1.99 11.35
C TYR A 86 -9.02 3.05 11.21
N ARG A 87 -7.75 2.63 11.29
CA ARG A 87 -6.62 3.55 11.31
C ARG A 87 -6.15 4.03 9.93
N TYR A 88 -6.20 3.17 8.91
CA TYR A 88 -5.54 3.44 7.63
C TYR A 88 -6.48 3.58 6.44
N ARG A 89 -7.72 3.08 6.52
CA ARG A 89 -8.63 3.07 5.37
C ARG A 89 -8.80 4.45 4.75
N GLU A 90 -9.17 5.45 5.56
CA GLU A 90 -9.45 6.80 5.07
C GLU A 90 -8.19 7.45 4.48
N HIS A 91 -7.04 7.30 5.15
CA HIS A 91 -5.78 7.82 4.67
C HIS A 91 -5.41 7.19 3.31
N CYS A 92 -5.46 5.87 3.19
CA CYS A 92 -5.11 5.19 1.95
C CYS A 92 -6.10 5.44 0.81
N GLN A 93 -7.37 5.69 1.13
CA GLN A 93 -8.36 6.16 0.14
C GLN A 93 -8.00 7.56 -0.37
N LYS A 94 -7.59 8.49 0.50
CA LYS A 94 -7.14 9.84 0.10
C LYS A 94 -5.88 9.78 -0.76
N VAL A 95 -4.92 8.93 -0.40
CA VAL A 95 -3.70 8.71 -1.20
C VAL A 95 -4.06 8.17 -2.59
N ALA A 96 -4.92 7.15 -2.67
CA ALA A 96 -5.37 6.60 -3.95
C ALA A 96 -6.12 7.63 -4.82
N ALA A 97 -7.00 8.43 -4.23
CA ALA A 97 -7.73 9.48 -4.94
C ALA A 97 -6.79 10.55 -5.52
N ARG A 98 -5.79 10.98 -4.74
CA ARG A 98 -4.75 11.91 -5.22
C ARG A 98 -3.98 11.34 -6.41
N VAL A 99 -3.60 10.07 -6.34
CA VAL A 99 -2.90 9.37 -7.44
C VAL A 99 -3.76 9.31 -8.70
N ALA A 100 -5.06 8.99 -8.57
CA ALA A 100 -5.98 8.95 -9.71
C ALA A 100 -6.10 10.33 -10.38
N SER A 101 -6.30 11.39 -9.59
CA SER A 101 -6.40 12.76 -10.10
C SER A 101 -5.13 13.21 -10.84
N ASN A 102 -3.95 12.87 -10.32
CA ASN A 102 -2.67 13.19 -10.97
C ASN A 102 -2.50 12.45 -12.33
N LYS A 103 -3.02 11.23 -12.44
CA LYS A 103 -2.99 10.47 -13.71
C LYS A 103 -3.91 11.08 -14.77
N GLU A 104 -5.06 11.64 -14.37
CA GLU A 104 -6.00 12.31 -15.29
C GLU A 104 -5.42 13.61 -15.84
N THR A 105 -4.83 14.44 -14.98
CA THR A 105 -4.18 15.70 -15.39
C THR A 105 -2.98 15.45 -16.33
N ALA A 106 -2.18 14.41 -16.08
CA ALA A 106 -1.07 14.05 -16.96
C ALA A 106 -1.55 13.63 -18.37
N LYS A 107 -2.71 12.99 -18.50
CA LYS A 107 -3.29 12.60 -19.79
C LYS A 107 -3.81 13.80 -20.59
N GLU A 108 -4.40 14.79 -19.93
CA GLU A 108 -4.89 16.01 -20.59
C GLU A 108 -3.74 16.91 -21.07
N SER A 109 -2.63 16.98 -20.33
CA SER A 109 -1.47 17.81 -20.72
C SER A 109 -0.67 17.27 -21.91
N THR A 110 -0.94 16.05 -22.37
CA THR A 110 -0.22 15.39 -23.48
C THR A 110 -1.04 15.38 -24.79
N ARG A 111 -2.18 16.09 -24.81
CA ARG A 111 -3.11 16.16 -25.94
C ARG A 111 -3.19 17.57 -26.51
#